data_AF-A0A7I7QNY6-F1
#
_entry.id   AF-A0A7I7QNY6-F1
#
_cell.length_a   1.000
_cell.length_b   1.000
_cell.length_c   1.000
_cell.angle_alpha   90.00
_cell.angle_beta   90.00
_cell.angle_gamma   90.00
#
_symmetry.space_group_name_H-M   'P 1'
#
loop_
_entity.id
_entity.type
_entity.pdbx_description
1 polymer ?
#
loop_
_entity_poly.entity_id
_entity_poly.type
_entity_poly.pdbx_seq_one_letter_code
_entity_poly.pdbx_strand_id
1 'polypeptide(L)'
;MPAMPDDPRPEPDEDAGVDELQADIEATREELADTVSALADKVDVKARAHDKAEEAKAAVAQKAHDVGSGIDANRGSAAGIAVGVLVVVGLLAWWRRRRR
;
A
#
# COMPACT_ATOMS: atom_id res chain seq x y z
N MET A 1 -28.42 23.74 0.76
CA MET A 1 -27.15 23.82 1.51
C MET A 1 -26.70 22.39 1.77
N PRO A 2 -25.48 21.97 1.39
CA PRO A 2 -25.02 20.62 1.69
C PRO A 2 -24.84 20.47 3.22
N ALA A 3 -25.24 19.32 3.76
CA ALA A 3 -25.14 19.00 5.19
C ALA A 3 -23.67 18.96 5.62
N MET A 4 -23.34 19.67 6.70
CA MET A 4 -22.04 19.52 7.37
C MET A 4 -21.98 18.12 8.00
N PRO A 5 -20.81 17.45 7.98
CA PRO A 5 -20.63 16.23 8.75
C PRO A 5 -20.87 16.55 10.24
N ASP A 6 -21.64 15.70 10.92
CA ASP A 6 -21.93 15.83 12.35
C ASP A 6 -20.59 15.88 13.12
N ASP A 7 -20.24 17.05 13.66
CA ASP A 7 -19.16 17.17 14.64
C ASP A 7 -19.69 16.55 15.95
N PRO A 8 -19.10 15.44 16.43
CA PRO A 8 -19.60 14.76 17.61
C PRO A 8 -19.33 15.53 18.92
N ARG A 9 -18.60 16.65 18.87
CA ARG A 9 -18.24 17.41 20.07
C ARG A 9 -19.04 18.72 20.17
N PRO A 10 -19.73 18.96 21.30
CA PRO A 10 -20.39 20.24 21.53
C PRO A 10 -19.34 21.35 21.57
N GLU A 11 -19.62 22.47 20.90
CA GLU A 11 -18.73 23.64 20.97
C GLU A 11 -18.66 24.15 22.43
N PRO A 12 -17.48 24.61 22.89
CA PRO A 12 -17.36 25.20 24.22
C PRO A 12 -18.34 26.36 24.38
N ASP A 13 -19.07 26.39 25.49
CA ASP A 13 -20.01 27.46 25.81
C ASP A 13 -19.29 28.82 25.86
N GLU A 14 -19.98 29.91 25.53
CA GLU A 14 -19.39 31.27 25.49
C GLU A 14 -18.85 31.73 26.87
N ASP A 15 -19.28 31.07 27.94
CA ASP A 15 -18.86 31.29 29.33
C ASP A 15 -17.69 30.39 29.79
N ALA A 16 -17.13 29.56 28.90
CA ALA A 16 -16.04 28.64 29.22
C ALA A 16 -14.79 29.38 29.71
N GLY A 17 -14.21 28.89 30.81
CA GLY A 17 -13.01 29.47 31.41
C GLY A 17 -11.78 29.26 30.51
N VAL A 18 -10.77 30.13 30.64
CA VAL A 18 -9.51 30.02 29.88
C VAL A 18 -8.81 28.67 30.08
N ASP A 19 -8.90 28.10 31.29
CA ASP A 19 -8.30 26.80 31.61
C ASP A 19 -9.01 25.64 30.89
N GLU A 20 -10.33 25.74 30.71
CA GLU A 20 -11.15 24.75 30.01
C GLU A 20 -10.86 24.77 28.50
N LEU A 21 -10.78 25.96 27.92
CA LEU A 21 -10.38 26.14 26.52
C LEU A 21 -8.96 25.62 26.24
N GLN A 22 -8.03 25.79 27.18
CA GLN A 22 -6.68 25.22 27.05
C GLN A 22 -6.70 23.69 27.07
N ALA A 23 -7.49 23.08 27.95
CA ALA A 23 -7.61 21.63 28.02
C ALA A 23 -8.18 21.03 26.72
N ASP A 24 -9.19 21.66 26.14
CA ASP A 24 -9.78 21.24 24.86
C ASP A 24 -8.83 21.37 23.67
N ILE A 25 -8.02 22.45 23.66
CA ILE A 25 -6.99 22.64 22.64
C ILE A 25 -5.92 21.55 22.76
N GLU A 26 -5.49 21.21 23.96
CA GLU A 26 -4.48 20.16 24.17
C GLU A 26 -5.03 18.79 23.77
N ALA A 27 -6.25 18.45 24.19
CA ALA A 27 -6.92 17.21 23.80
C ALA A 27 -7.07 17.10 22.26
N THR A 28 -7.46 18.19 21.60
CA THR A 28 -7.59 18.23 20.14
C THR A 28 -6.23 18.11 19.44
N ARG A 29 -5.16 18.66 20.01
CA ARG A 29 -3.80 18.51 19.47
C ARG A 29 -3.31 17.07 19.58
N GLU A 30 -3.61 16.38 20.67
CA GLU A 30 -3.25 14.98 20.87
C GLU A 30 -3.96 14.08 19.84
N GLU A 31 -5.27 14.27 19.65
CA GLU A 31 -6.06 13.51 18.65
C GLU A 31 -5.56 13.73 17.22
N LEU A 32 -5.19 14.97 16.88
CA LEU A 32 -4.60 15.29 15.58
C LEU A 32 -3.19 14.71 15.43
N ALA A 33 -2.38 14.68 16.49
CA ALA A 33 -1.07 14.04 16.47
C ALA A 33 -1.18 12.53 16.19
N ASP A 34 -2.13 11.86 16.84
CA ASP A 34 -2.43 10.44 16.59
C ASP A 34 -2.91 10.21 15.15
N THR A 35 -3.78 11.08 14.64
CA THR A 35 -4.29 10.97 13.26
C THR A 35 -3.19 11.19 12.22
N VAL A 36 -2.29 12.15 12.44
CA VAL A 36 -1.14 12.38 11.57
C VAL A 36 -0.18 11.19 11.61
N SER A 37 0.06 10.60 12.78
CA SER A 37 0.88 9.40 12.94
C SER A 37 0.30 8.22 12.14
N ALA A 38 -1.00 7.95 12.29
CA ALA A 38 -1.69 6.91 11.52
C ALA A 38 -1.66 7.15 10.01
N LEU A 39 -1.70 8.41 9.57
CA LEU A 39 -1.58 8.76 8.15
C LEU A 39 -0.14 8.57 7.64
N ALA A 40 0.86 8.96 8.44
CA ALA A 40 2.27 8.76 8.11
C ALA A 40 2.60 7.27 7.97
N ASP A 41 2.13 6.43 8.88
CA ASP A 41 2.27 4.97 8.81
C ASP A 41 1.67 4.41 7.52
N LYS A 42 0.51 4.92 7.10
CA LYS A 42 -0.16 4.47 5.87
C LYS A 42 0.60 4.87 4.61
N VAL A 43 1.24 6.04 4.62
CA VAL A 43 2.09 6.52 3.52
C VAL A 43 3.38 5.71 3.45
N ASP A 44 4.01 5.40 4.59
CA ASP A 44 5.20 4.55 4.66
C ASP A 44 4.95 3.14 4.10
N VAL A 45 3.83 2.51 4.47
CA VAL A 45 3.44 1.19 3.93
C VAL A 45 3.29 1.23 2.41
N LYS A 46 2.76 2.32 1.85
CA LYS A 46 2.61 2.50 0.41
C LYS A 46 3.97 2.64 -0.29
N ALA A 47 4.87 3.43 0.28
CA ALA A 47 6.24 3.58 -0.23
C ALA A 47 6.98 2.23 -0.22
N ARG A 48 6.95 1.51 0.91
CA ARG A 48 7.57 0.18 1.00
C ARG A 48 6.98 -0.86 0.05
N ALA A 49 5.67 -0.81 -0.19
CA ALA A 49 5.03 -1.69 -1.16
C ALA A 49 5.45 -1.36 -2.60
N HIS A 50 5.60 -0.07 -2.92
CA HIS A 50 6.08 0.39 -4.22
C HIS A 50 7.53 -0.02 -4.46
N ASP A 51 8.41 0.19 -3.47
CA ASP A 51 9.83 -0.18 -3.58
C ASP A 51 10.01 -1.69 -3.81
N LYS A 52 9.28 -2.53 -3.07
CA LYS A 52 9.31 -3.99 -3.28
C LYS A 52 8.76 -4.40 -4.65
N ALA A 53 7.80 -3.66 -5.20
CA ALA A 53 7.27 -3.93 -6.53
C ALA A 53 8.30 -3.59 -7.62
N GLU A 54 9.01 -2.46 -7.50
CA GLU A 54 10.08 -2.08 -8.41
C GLU A 54 11.27 -3.03 -8.32
N GLU A 55 11.67 -3.46 -7.12
CA GLU A 55 12.73 -4.47 -6.93
C GLU A 55 12.35 -5.80 -7.57
N ALA A 56 11.11 -6.27 -7.37
CA ALA A 56 10.62 -7.50 -8.00
C ALA A 56 10.58 -7.38 -9.53
N LYS A 57 10.19 -6.22 -10.07
CA LYS A 57 10.19 -5.96 -11.51
C LYS A 57 11.61 -6.00 -12.08
N ALA A 58 12.57 -5.38 -11.41
CA ALA A 58 13.98 -5.43 -11.81
C ALA A 58 14.53 -6.86 -11.81
N ALA A 59 14.24 -7.64 -10.76
CA ALA A 59 14.65 -9.03 -10.66
C ALA A 59 14.03 -9.90 -11.77
N VAL A 60 12.75 -9.69 -12.11
CA VAL A 60 12.09 -10.40 -13.21
C VAL A 60 12.68 -10.00 -14.57
N ALA A 61 12.95 -8.71 -14.79
CA ALA A 61 13.56 -8.22 -16.02
C ALA A 61 14.96 -8.81 -16.25
N GLN A 62 15.78 -8.86 -15.20
CA GLN A 62 17.11 -9.48 -15.26
C GLN A 62 17.01 -10.97 -15.59
N LYS A 63 16.12 -11.70 -14.92
CA LYS A 63 15.89 -13.14 -15.18
C LYS A 63 15.35 -13.40 -16.59
N ALA A 64 14.50 -12.51 -17.11
CA ALA A 64 13.97 -12.60 -18.47
C ALA A 64 15.07 -12.37 -19.52
N HIS A 65 16.00 -11.44 -19.26
CA HIS A 65 17.16 -11.21 -20.12
C HIS A 65 18.11 -12.41 -20.16
N ASP A 66 18.38 -13.02 -18.99
CA ASP A 66 19.22 -14.23 -18.89
C ASP A 66 18.58 -15.43 -19.63
N VAL A 67 17.26 -15.61 -19.49
CA VAL A 67 16.53 -16.66 -20.21
C VAL A 67 16.47 -16.37 -21.70
N GLY A 68 16.29 -15.11 -22.11
CA GLY A 68 16.30 -14.68 -23.51
C GLY A 68 17.64 -15.00 -24.21
N SER A 69 18.76 -14.65 -23.57
CA SER A 69 20.10 -14.99 -24.10
C SER A 69 20.36 -16.49 -24.20
N GLY A 70 19.74 -17.32 -23.34
CA GLY A 70 19.83 -18.77 -23.42
C GLY A 70 19.00 -19.40 -24.56
N ILE A 71 17.95 -18.72 -25.02
CA ILE A 71 17.04 -19.22 -26.07
C ILE A 71 17.66 -19.06 -27.46
N ASP A 72 18.44 -18.00 -27.71
CA ASP A 72 19.13 -17.79 -28.98
C ASP A 72 20.20 -18.86 -29.27
N ALA A 73 20.73 -19.51 -28.23
CA ALA A 73 21.73 -20.57 -28.35
C ALA A 73 21.15 -21.95 -28.74
N ASN A 74 19.83 -22.17 -28.62
CA ASN A 74 19.22 -23.46 -28.93
C ASN A 74 17.79 -23.31 -29.48
N ARG A 75 17.70 -23.00 -30.78
CA ARG A 75 16.48 -22.69 -31.56
C ARG A 75 15.38 -23.77 -31.57
N GLY A 76 15.57 -24.92 -30.92
CA GLY A 76 14.63 -26.05 -30.89
C GLY A 76 13.58 -26.03 -29.76
N SER A 77 13.68 -25.14 -28.76
CA SER A 77 12.92 -25.28 -27.50
C SER A 77 12.00 -24.10 -27.14
N ALA A 78 11.70 -23.20 -28.08
CA ALA A 78 10.87 -22.02 -27.83
C ALA A 78 9.39 -22.34 -27.47
N ALA A 79 8.86 -23.50 -27.91
CA ALA A 79 7.48 -23.89 -27.66
C ALA A 79 7.18 -24.33 -26.21
N GLY A 80 8.19 -24.79 -25.45
CA GLY A 80 7.99 -25.31 -24.08
C GLY A 80 7.89 -24.22 -23.01
N ILE A 81 8.51 -23.05 -23.23
CA ILE A 81 8.68 -22.02 -22.20
C ILE A 81 7.38 -21.24 -21.97
N ALA A 82 6.61 -20.95 -23.03
CA ALA A 82 5.36 -20.20 -22.93
C ALA A 82 4.28 -20.93 -22.10
N VAL A 83 4.19 -22.26 -22.23
CA VAL A 83 3.23 -23.08 -21.46
C VAL A 83 3.62 -23.12 -19.97
N GLY A 84 4.93 -23.23 -19.67
CA GLY A 84 5.42 -23.24 -18.29
C GLY A 84 5.08 -21.96 -17.52
N VAL A 85 5.22 -20.79 -18.16
CA VAL A 85 4.88 -19.50 -17.53
C VAL A 85 3.39 -19.41 -17.18
N LEU A 86 2.50 -19.83 -18.09
CA LEU A 86 1.06 -19.81 -17.84
C LEU A 86 0.64 -20.75 -16.70
N VAL A 87 1.27 -21.93 -16.59
CA VAL A 87 1.00 -22.87 -15.49
C VAL A 87 1.45 -22.29 -14.15
N VAL A 88 2.64 -21.69 -14.10
CA VAL A 88 3.17 -21.06 -12.87
C VAL A 88 2.32 -19.86 -12.46
N VAL A 89 1.94 -18.99 -13.40
CA VAL A 89 1.06 -17.84 -13.13
C VAL A 89 -0.32 -18.30 -12.67
N GLY A 90 -0.88 -19.34 -13.30
CA GLY A 90 -2.15 -19.94 -12.91
C GLY A 90 -2.12 -20.53 -11.49
N LEU A 91 -1.07 -21.29 -11.16
CA LEU A 91 -0.84 -21.84 -9.82
C LEU A 91 -0.67 -20.73 -8.79
N LEU A 92 0.09 -19.68 -9.10
CA LEU A 92 0.32 -18.56 -8.20
C LEU A 92 -0.99 -17.78 -7.93
N ALA A 93 -1.78 -17.52 -8.97
CA ALA A 93 -3.08 -16.87 -8.85
C ALA A 93 -4.07 -17.72 -8.04
N TRP A 94 -4.10 -19.04 -8.29
CA TRP A 94 -4.93 -19.97 -7.54
C TRP A 94 -4.52 -20.04 -6.06
N TRP A 95 -3.23 -20.07 -5.77
CA TRP A 95 -2.71 -20.12 -4.40
C TRP A 95 -2.96 -18.82 -3.63
N ARG A 96 -2.87 -17.67 -4.33
CA ARG A 96 -3.20 -16.36 -3.75
C ARG A 96 -4.69 -16.21 -3.45
N ARG A 97 -5.55 -16.82 -4.26
CA ARG A 97 -7.00 -16.84 -4.03
C ARG A 97 -7.41 -17.79 -2.91
N ARG A 98 -6.66 -18.87 -2.70
CA ARG A 98 -6.91 -19.86 -1.64
C ARG A 98 -6.43 -19.42 -0.25
N ARG A 99 -5.50 -18.47 -0.19
CA ARG A 99 -5.00 -17.86 1.06
C ARG A 99 -5.79 -16.63 1.53
N ARG A 100 -6.73 -16.13 0.72
CA ARG A 100 -7.74 -15.16 1.15
C ARG A 100 -9.02 -15.90 1.50
#